data_AF-A0A3C1SD55-F1
#
_entry.id   AF-A0A3C1SD55-F1
#
_cell.length_a   1.000
_cell.length_b   1.000
_cell.length_c   1.000
_cell.angle_alpha   90.00
_cell.angle_beta   90.00
_cell.angle_gamma   90.00
#
_symmetry.space_group_name_H-M   'P 1'
#
loop_
_entity.id
_entity.type
_entity.pdbx_description
1 polymer ?
#
loop_
_entity_poly.entity_id
_entity_poly.type
_entity_poly.pdbx_seq_one_letter_code
_entity_poly.pdbx_strand_id
1 'polypeptide(L)'
;NGGILDDVMGFLSGGSSGGANILTQLLGTQRGAIENGLAQHTGLNTGAIGNILEMAAPLVMGALSKKQTEQGLDAGGLSSYLGNQQQAAQSSASPLMNTLFNMLDANNDGSIIDDIGRIAGKLFGGQK
;
A
#
# COMPACT_ATOMS: atom_id res chain seq x y z
N ASN A 1 -0.96 -20.04 -27.95
CA ASN A 1 -1.54 -18.71 -27.72
C ASN A 1 -2.43 -18.77 -26.49
N GLY A 2 -1.81 -18.91 -25.31
CA GLY A 2 -2.48 -18.75 -24.02
C GLY A 2 -2.63 -17.26 -23.79
N GLY A 3 -3.87 -16.78 -23.85
CA GLY A 3 -4.16 -15.37 -23.61
C GLY A 3 -4.14 -15.08 -22.12
N ILE A 4 -4.15 -13.80 -21.77
CA ILE A 4 -4.35 -13.24 -20.42
C ILE A 4 -5.38 -14.01 -19.55
N LEU A 5 -6.36 -14.67 -20.16
CA LEU A 5 -7.32 -15.55 -19.47
C LEU A 5 -6.67 -16.80 -18.82
N ASP A 6 -5.63 -17.37 -19.42
CA ASP A 6 -4.87 -18.51 -18.89
C ASP A 6 -3.94 -18.08 -17.75
N ASP A 7 -3.33 -16.89 -17.85
CA ASP A 7 -2.55 -16.28 -16.77
C ASP A 7 -3.43 -15.85 -15.59
N VAL A 8 -4.60 -15.29 -15.87
CA VAL A 8 -5.60 -14.94 -14.85
C VAL A 8 -6.19 -16.21 -14.23
N MET A 9 -6.38 -17.29 -14.99
CA MET A 9 -6.88 -18.55 -14.47
C MET A 9 -5.81 -19.36 -13.73
N GLY A 10 -4.53 -19.24 -14.10
CA GLY A 10 -3.39 -19.73 -13.34
C GLY A 10 -3.21 -18.97 -12.02
N PHE A 11 -3.44 -17.66 -12.03
CA PHE A 11 -3.41 -16.81 -10.84
C PHE A 11 -4.61 -17.05 -9.91
N LEU A 12 -5.81 -17.26 -10.46
CA LEU A 12 -7.04 -17.54 -9.70
C LEU A 12 -7.08 -19.01 -9.21
N SER A 13 -6.61 -19.98 -10.01
CA SER A 13 -6.49 -21.39 -9.58
C SER A 13 -5.31 -21.63 -8.63
N GLY A 14 -4.35 -20.70 -8.56
CA GLY A 14 -3.34 -20.57 -7.49
C GLY A 14 -3.90 -20.03 -6.15
N GLY A 15 -5.23 -20.01 -6.00
CA GLY A 15 -5.98 -20.15 -4.75
C GLY A 15 -5.53 -19.26 -3.60
N SER A 16 -6.16 -18.08 -3.45
CA SER A 16 -6.20 -17.23 -2.23
C SER A 16 -4.87 -16.81 -1.57
N SER A 17 -3.75 -17.42 -1.97
CA SER A 17 -2.40 -17.27 -1.42
C SER A 17 -1.61 -16.27 -2.24
N GLY A 18 -1.99 -16.09 -3.52
CA GLY A 18 -1.41 -15.08 -4.40
C GLY A 18 -1.70 -13.64 -3.95
N GLY A 19 -2.88 -13.37 -3.37
CA GLY A 19 -3.25 -12.03 -2.87
C GLY A 19 -2.44 -11.62 -1.64
N ALA A 20 -2.37 -12.49 -0.64
CA ALA A 20 -1.55 -12.27 0.55
C ALA A 20 -0.05 -12.20 0.23
N ASN A 21 0.45 -13.03 -0.69
CA ASN A 21 1.85 -12.98 -1.13
C ASN A 21 2.17 -11.74 -1.97
N ILE A 22 1.27 -11.30 -2.86
CA ILE A 22 1.47 -10.06 -3.64
C ILE A 22 1.44 -8.85 -2.74
N LEU A 23 0.54 -8.78 -1.77
CA LEU A 23 0.57 -7.71 -0.79
C LEU A 23 1.83 -7.76 0.04
N THR A 24 2.29 -8.96 0.43
CA THR A 24 3.55 -9.11 1.17
C THR A 24 4.76 -8.70 0.33
N GLN A 25 4.78 -8.94 -0.99
CA GLN A 25 5.85 -8.48 -1.87
C GLN A 25 5.72 -7.00 -2.29
N LEU A 26 4.51 -6.46 -2.36
CA LEU A 26 4.26 -5.07 -2.78
C LEU A 26 4.37 -4.09 -1.61
N LEU A 27 3.73 -4.41 -0.48
CA LEU A 27 3.73 -3.58 0.72
C LEU A 27 4.89 -3.94 1.65
N GLY A 28 5.44 -5.17 1.58
CA GLY A 28 6.62 -5.54 2.35
C GLY A 28 6.46 -5.26 3.84
N THR A 29 7.43 -4.54 4.40
CA THR A 29 7.45 -4.09 5.80
C THR A 29 6.37 -3.05 6.11
N GLN A 30 5.78 -2.39 5.11
CA GLN A 30 4.77 -1.35 5.29
C GLN A 30 3.36 -1.91 5.52
N ARG A 31 3.13 -3.21 5.28
CA ARG A 31 1.80 -3.83 5.44
C ARG A 31 1.22 -3.58 6.83
N GLY A 32 2.00 -3.83 7.88
CA GLY A 32 1.56 -3.62 9.25
C GLY A 32 1.26 -2.15 9.58
N ALA A 33 2.02 -1.20 9.02
CA ALA A 33 1.76 0.22 9.22
C ALA A 33 0.48 0.69 8.52
N ILE A 34 0.24 0.20 7.30
CA ILE A 34 -0.98 0.48 6.55
C ILE A 34 -2.20 -0.12 7.26
N GLU A 35 -2.13 -1.39 7.67
CA GLU A 35 -3.21 -2.04 8.42
C GLU A 35 -3.52 -1.32 9.73
N ASN A 36 -2.51 -0.90 10.50
CA ASN A 36 -2.71 -0.15 11.73
C ASN A 36 -3.26 1.26 11.49
N GLY A 37 -2.76 1.98 10.47
CA GLY A 37 -3.28 3.30 10.11
C GLY A 37 -4.74 3.23 9.69
N LEU A 38 -5.09 2.27 8.83
CA LEU A 38 -6.48 2.03 8.45
C LEU A 38 -7.33 1.62 9.66
N ALA A 39 -6.81 0.83 10.60
CA ALA A 39 -7.54 0.43 11.80
C ALA A 39 -7.90 1.63 12.67
N GLN A 40 -6.93 2.53 12.89
CA GLN A 40 -7.15 3.77 13.64
C GLN A 40 -8.15 4.71 12.97
N HIS A 41 -8.15 4.79 11.63
CA HIS A 41 -9.03 5.69 10.89
C HIS A 41 -10.44 5.14 10.66
N THR A 42 -10.58 3.83 10.46
CA THR A 42 -11.86 3.20 10.12
C THR A 42 -12.56 2.58 11.33
N GLY A 43 -11.85 2.40 12.45
CA GLY A 43 -12.34 1.68 13.63
C GLY A 43 -12.45 0.17 13.42
N LEU A 44 -11.97 -0.36 12.30
CA LEU A 44 -11.96 -1.79 12.00
C LEU A 44 -10.73 -2.46 12.60
N ASN A 45 -10.85 -3.74 13.00
CA ASN A 45 -9.71 -4.53 13.43
C ASN A 45 -8.79 -4.85 12.23
N THR A 46 -7.49 -4.95 12.49
CA THR A 46 -6.44 -5.22 11.50
C THR A 46 -6.70 -6.49 10.68
N GLY A 47 -7.27 -7.54 11.28
CA GLY A 47 -7.66 -8.76 10.55
C GLY A 47 -8.75 -8.53 9.49
N ALA A 48 -9.73 -7.66 9.77
CA ALA A 48 -10.77 -7.30 8.80
C ALA A 48 -10.20 -6.44 7.67
N ILE A 49 -9.29 -5.52 8.00
CA ILE A 49 -8.58 -4.70 7.02
C ILE A 49 -7.67 -5.55 6.14
N GLY A 50 -6.95 -6.52 6.71
CA GLY A 50 -6.14 -7.47 5.95
C GLY A 50 -6.97 -8.19 4.89
N ASN A 51 -8.15 -8.70 5.26
CA ASN A 51 -9.07 -9.35 4.31
C ASN A 51 -9.55 -8.40 3.20
N ILE A 52 -9.85 -7.14 3.54
CA ILE A 52 -10.25 -6.11 2.56
C ILE A 52 -9.09 -5.80 1.61
N LEU A 53 -7.87 -5.62 2.13
CA LEU A 53 -6.68 -5.38 1.33
C LEU A 53 -6.41 -6.57 0.40
N GLU A 54 -6.55 -7.81 0.88
CA GLU A 54 -6.37 -9.03 0.09
C GLU A 54 -7.39 -9.13 -1.06
N MET A 55 -8.63 -8.70 -0.83
CA MET A 55 -9.64 -8.63 -1.89
C MET A 55 -9.39 -7.46 -2.86
N ALA A 56 -8.82 -6.35 -2.37
CA ALA A 56 -8.52 -5.18 -3.17
C ALA A 56 -7.24 -5.32 -4.02
N ALA A 57 -6.26 -6.12 -3.56
CA ALA A 57 -4.96 -6.24 -4.21
C ALA A 57 -5.05 -6.66 -5.69
N PRO A 58 -5.85 -7.68 -6.08
CA PRO A 58 -6.00 -8.08 -7.47
C PRO A 58 -6.61 -6.97 -8.34
N LEU A 59 -7.53 -6.17 -7.79
CA LEU A 59 -8.17 -5.06 -8.52
C LEU A 59 -7.17 -3.94 -8.80
N VAL A 60 -6.38 -3.56 -7.80
CA VAL A 60 -5.33 -2.54 -7.95
C VAL A 60 -4.27 -3.00 -8.94
N MET A 61 -3.83 -4.26 -8.85
CA MET A 61 -2.89 -4.84 -9.80
C MET A 61 -3.47 -4.91 -11.22
N GLY A 62 -4.73 -5.33 -11.38
CA GLY A 62 -5.39 -5.35 -12.68
C GLY A 62 -5.47 -3.96 -13.32
N ALA A 63 -5.79 -2.93 -12.52
CA ALA A 63 -5.80 -1.55 -12.98
C ALA A 63 -4.40 -1.06 -13.39
N LEU A 64 -3.37 -1.43 -12.62
CA LEU A 64 -1.98 -1.08 -12.91
C LEU A 64 -1.47 -1.79 -14.17
N SER A 65 -1.73 -3.09 -14.32
CA SER A 65 -1.38 -3.86 -15.52
C SER A 65 -2.10 -3.34 -16.76
N LYS A 66 -3.34 -2.87 -16.62
CA LYS A 66 -4.06 -2.20 -17.71
C LYS A 66 -3.35 -0.91 -18.12
N LYS A 67 -2.98 -0.06 -17.16
CA LYS A 67 -2.22 1.17 -17.41
C LYS A 67 -0.86 0.90 -18.05
N GLN A 68 -0.16 -0.12 -17.55
CA GLN A 68 1.10 -0.58 -18.10
C GLN A 68 0.95 -0.97 -19.58
N THR A 69 -0.07 -1.76 -19.90
CA THR A 69 -0.36 -2.21 -21.28
C THR A 69 -0.81 -1.06 -22.18
N GLU A 70 -1.68 -0.16 -21.69
CA GLU A 70 -2.17 1.01 -22.43
C GLU A 70 -1.02 1.97 -22.81
N GLN A 71 -0.04 2.14 -21.92
CA GLN A 71 1.10 3.03 -22.13
C GLN A 71 2.33 2.31 -22.70
N GLY A 72 2.25 1.00 -22.96
CA GLY A 72 3.35 0.20 -23.46
C GLY A 72 4.59 0.23 -22.55
N LEU A 73 4.38 0.28 -21.23
CA LEU A 73 5.45 0.41 -20.25
C LEU A 73 6.07 -0.96 -19.93
N ASP A 74 7.38 -1.07 -20.06
CA ASP A 74 8.14 -2.15 -19.42
C ASP A 74 8.23 -1.91 -17.91
N ALA A 75 8.76 -2.90 -17.15
CA ALA A 75 8.87 -2.81 -15.69
C ALA A 75 9.58 -1.53 -15.21
N GLY A 76 10.66 -1.10 -15.90
CA GLY A 76 11.37 0.16 -15.61
C GLY A 76 10.60 1.42 -16.03
N GLY A 77 9.76 1.33 -17.08
CA GLY A 77 8.87 2.41 -17.49
C GLY A 77 7.74 2.61 -16.49
N LEU A 78 7.19 1.52 -15.96
CA LEU A 78 6.16 1.54 -14.93
C LEU A 78 6.66 2.12 -13.61
N SER A 79 7.86 1.72 -13.16
CA SER A 79 8.47 2.30 -11.95
C SER A 79 8.71 3.80 -12.10
N SER A 80 9.19 4.23 -13.28
CA SER A 80 9.41 5.66 -13.57
C SER A 80 8.09 6.43 -13.62
N TYR A 81 7.05 5.86 -14.24
CA TYR A 81 5.72 6.46 -14.28
C TYR A 81 5.11 6.60 -12.88
N LEU A 82 5.18 5.55 -12.06
CA LEU A 82 4.71 5.58 -10.67
C LEU A 82 5.50 6.56 -9.81
N GLY A 83 6.82 6.64 -9.98
CA GLY A 83 7.66 7.63 -9.29
C GLY A 83 7.28 9.08 -9.65
N ASN A 84 7.05 9.36 -10.94
CA ASN A 84 6.58 10.67 -11.39
C ASN A 84 5.18 10.99 -10.83
N GLN A 85 4.27 10.02 -10.81
CA GLN A 85 2.94 10.15 -10.21
C GLN A 85 3.02 10.38 -8.69
N GLN A 86 3.92 9.69 -7.99
CA GLN A 86 4.13 9.89 -6.56
C GLN A 86 4.66 11.29 -6.27
N GLN A 87 5.62 11.79 -7.06
CA GLN A 87 6.15 13.13 -6.91
C GLN A 87 5.09 14.21 -7.24
N ALA A 88 4.28 13.99 -8.27
CA ALA A 88 3.15 14.86 -8.59
C ALA A 88 2.07 14.84 -7.50
N ALA A 89 1.81 13.67 -6.91
CA ALA A 89 0.89 13.49 -5.80
C ALA A 89 1.41 14.14 -4.51
N GLN A 90 2.72 14.12 -4.23
CA GLN A 90 3.34 14.87 -3.13
C GLN A 90 3.28 16.39 -3.36
N SER A 91 3.45 16.83 -4.61
CA SER A 91 3.36 18.25 -4.97
C SER A 91 1.93 18.78 -4.92
N SER A 92 0.94 17.88 -5.13
CA SER A 92 -0.49 18.19 -5.09
C SER A 92 -1.17 17.70 -3.81
N ALA A 93 -0.41 17.13 -2.88
CA ALA A 93 -0.92 16.58 -1.65
C ALA A 93 -1.45 17.73 -0.80
N SER A 94 -2.73 17.65 -0.44
CA SER A 94 -3.30 18.51 0.58
C SER A 94 -2.38 18.54 1.81
N PRO A 95 -2.31 19.65 2.56
CA PRO A 95 -1.43 19.79 3.72
C PRO A 95 -1.49 18.60 4.69
N LEU A 96 -2.68 18.00 4.86
CA LEU A 96 -2.94 16.79 5.64
C LEU A 96 -2.23 15.52 5.10
N MET A 97 -2.21 15.34 3.78
CA MET A 97 -1.52 14.23 3.13
C MET A 97 -0.01 14.45 3.14
N ASN A 98 0.45 15.70 3.05
CA ASN A 98 1.86 16.04 3.28
C ASN A 98 2.27 15.81 4.75
N THR A 99 1.43 16.10 5.74
CA THR A 99 1.73 15.69 7.13
C THR A 99 1.73 14.17 7.27
N LEU A 100 0.83 13.44 6.60
CA LEU A 100 0.84 11.98 6.63
C LEU A 100 2.11 11.41 5.98
N PHE A 101 2.52 11.92 4.81
CA PHE A 101 3.77 11.54 4.15
C PHE A 101 5.00 11.95 4.97
N ASN A 102 5.03 13.16 5.52
CA ASN A 102 6.13 13.63 6.35
C ASN A 102 6.15 12.94 7.73
N MET A 103 5.03 12.41 8.22
CA MET A 103 4.99 11.52 9.40
C MET A 103 5.43 10.10 9.05
N LEU A 104 5.12 9.63 7.85
CA LEU A 104 5.60 8.35 7.31
C LEU A 104 7.11 8.40 6.98
N ASP A 105 7.65 9.59 6.72
CA ASP A 105 9.02 9.86 6.23
C ASP A 105 9.84 10.74 7.20
N ALA A 106 9.41 10.88 8.46
CA ALA A 106 9.91 11.92 9.38
C ALA A 106 11.38 11.78 9.81
N ASN A 107 12.01 10.62 9.63
CA ASN A 107 13.36 10.36 10.14
C ASN A 107 14.28 9.57 9.19
N ASN A 108 13.83 9.25 7.96
CA ASN A 108 14.66 8.52 6.99
C ASN A 108 15.21 7.17 7.53
N ASP A 109 14.54 6.53 8.51
CA ASP A 109 15.06 5.34 9.21
C ASP A 109 14.25 4.05 8.96
N GLY A 110 13.03 4.16 8.45
CA GLY A 110 12.21 3.02 8.07
C GLY A 110 11.40 2.35 9.19
N SER A 111 11.24 2.96 10.38
CA SER A 111 10.45 2.38 11.48
C SER A 111 9.22 3.22 11.86
N ILE A 112 8.07 2.85 11.29
CA ILE A 112 6.77 3.51 11.47
C ILE A 112 6.16 3.22 12.88
N ILE A 113 6.71 2.22 13.57
CA ILE A 113 6.22 1.71 14.87
C ILE A 113 6.64 2.60 16.05
N ASP A 114 7.81 3.23 15.98
CA ASP A 114 8.30 4.08 17.07
C ASP A 114 7.51 5.39 17.15
N ASP A 115 7.14 5.96 16.01
CA ASP A 115 6.39 7.21 15.94
C ASP A 115 4.92 7.07 16.33
N ILE A 116 4.27 5.97 15.96
CA ILE A 116 2.91 5.64 16.45
C ILE A 116 2.95 5.44 17.96
N GLY A 117 3.97 4.73 18.48
CA GLY A 117 4.18 4.56 19.91
C GLY A 117 4.39 5.88 20.66
N ARG A 118 5.10 6.83 20.06
CA ARG A 118 5.37 8.15 20.66
C ARG A 118 4.18 9.10 20.61
N ILE A 119 3.36 9.06 19.56
CA ILE A 119 2.13 9.87 19.46
C ILE A 119 1.06 9.29 20.40
N ALA A 120 0.89 7.97 20.42
CA ALA A 120 0.04 7.31 21.40
C ALA A 120 0.53 7.58 22.83
N GLY A 121 1.84 7.49 23.09
CA GLY A 121 2.43 7.80 24.38
C GLY A 121 2.25 9.26 24.80
N LYS A 122 2.25 10.22 23.87
CA LYS A 122 1.98 11.64 24.17
C LYS A 122 0.50 11.95 24.38
N LEU A 123 -0.39 11.23 23.71
CA LEU A 123 -1.84 11.37 23.87
C LEU A 123 -2.37 10.66 25.13
N PHE A 124 -1.77 9.53 25.49
CA PHE A 124 -2.19 8.71 26.63
C PHE A 124 -1.30 8.84 27.87
N GLY A 125 -0.08 9.36 27.75
CA GLY A 125 0.89 9.52 28.86
C GLY A 125 1.15 10.98 29.26
N GLY A 126 0.30 11.89 28.81
CA GLY A 126 0.46 13.33 29.03
C GLY A 126 -0.14 13.86 30.33
N GLN A 127 -0.07 13.17 31.47
CA GLN A 127 -0.19 13.78 32.79
C GLN A 127 0.71 13.06 33.81
N LYS A 128 1.40 13.87 34.61
CA LYS A 128 2.32 13.51 35.72
C LYS A 128 1.78 12.45 36.67
#